data_AF-R0EGC6-F1
#
_entry.id   AF-R0EGC6-F1
#
_cell.length_a   1.000
_cell.length_b   1.000
_cell.length_c   1.000
_cell.angle_alpha   90.00
_cell.angle_beta   90.00
_cell.angle_gamma   90.00
#
_symmetry.space_group_name_H-M   'P 1'
#
loop_
_entity.id
_entity.type
_entity.pdbx_description
1 polymer ?
#
loop_
_entity_poly.entity_id
_entity_poly.type
_entity_poly.pdbx_seq_one_letter_code
_entity_poly.pdbx_strand_id
1 'polypeptide(L)' 'MSAPLIPARPRKLIGSLAVMVVLFAWIWVFTSLYDRLPPNRLVHLVYFVALGMGWVLPVIPLISWMGKADKPLDVGQR' A
#
# COMPACT_ATOMS: atom_id res chain seq x y z
N MET A 1 -3.92 25.05 30.35
CA MET A 1 -3.75 24.94 28.88
C MET A 1 -3.58 23.46 28.54
N SER A 2 -4.70 22.75 28.39
CA SER A 2 -4.73 21.33 28.07
C SER A 2 -4.46 21.18 26.58
N ALA A 3 -3.24 20.76 26.23
CA ALA A 3 -2.95 20.32 24.87
C ALA A 3 -3.94 19.18 24.53
N PRO A 4 -4.67 19.24 23.40
CA PRO A 4 -5.47 18.12 22.98
C PRO A 4 -4.54 16.93 22.74
N LEU A 5 -4.62 15.92 23.61
CA LEU A 5 -4.02 14.60 23.46
C LEU A 5 -4.74 13.81 22.36
N ILE A 6 -4.93 14.40 21.18
CA ILE A 6 -5.39 13.67 20.00
C ILE A 6 -4.15 13.47 19.13
N PRO A 7 -3.39 12.39 19.37
CA PRO A 7 -2.10 12.21 18.74
C PRO A 7 -2.30 11.95 17.25
N ALA A 8 -1.35 12.36 16.43
CA ALA A 8 -1.25 12.04 14.99
C ALA A 8 -1.17 10.52 14.64
N ARG A 9 -1.55 9.63 15.55
CA ARG A 9 -1.33 8.17 15.54
C ARG A 9 -2.42 7.31 14.87
N PRO A 10 -3.73 7.62 14.86
CA PRO A 10 -4.73 6.70 14.30
C PRO A 10 -4.60 6.57 12.78
N ARG A 11 -4.19 7.63 12.07
CA ARG A 11 -3.91 7.57 10.62
C ARG A 11 -2.74 6.66 10.27
N LYS A 12 -1.69 6.59 11.10
CA LYS A 12 -0.55 5.67 10.88
C LYS A 12 -0.96 4.20 11.11
N LEU A 13 -1.83 3.94 12.09
CA LEU A 13 -2.44 2.61 12.30
C LEU A 13 -3.33 2.19 11.14
N ILE A 14 -4.22 3.08 10.69
CA ILE A 14 -5.12 2.82 9.55
C ILE A 14 -4.31 2.64 8.26
N GLY A 15 -3.28 3.45 8.05
CA GLY A 15 -2.36 3.31 6.91
C GLY A 15 -1.66 1.95 6.90
N SER A 16 -1.10 1.53 8.03
CA SER A 16 -0.49 0.20 8.16
C SER A 16 -1.48 -0.94 7.89
N LEU A 17 -2.69 -0.85 8.45
CA LEU A 17 -3.72 -1.86 8.25
C LEU A 17 -4.18 -1.91 6.79
N ALA A 18 -4.33 -0.76 6.15
CA ALA A 18 -4.64 -0.68 4.72
C ALA A 18 -3.52 -1.30 3.86
N VAL A 19 -2.24 -1.16 4.26
CA VAL A 19 -1.11 -1.79 3.53
C VAL A 19 -1.25 -3.30 3.63
N MET A 20 -1.54 -3.82 4.83
CA MET A 20 -1.83 -5.25 5.01
C MET A 20 -2.96 -5.72 4.10
N VAL A 21 -4.11 -5.03 4.10
CA VAL A 21 -5.27 -5.42 3.28
C VAL A 21 -4.91 -5.43 1.79
N VAL A 22 -4.17 -4.42 1.31
CA VAL A 22 -3.69 -4.36 -0.08
C VAL A 22 -2.78 -5.54 -0.39
N LEU A 23 -1.84 -5.87 0.49
CA LEU A 23 -0.94 -7.02 0.30
C LEU A 23 -1.71 -8.35 0.26
N PHE A 24 -2.67 -8.55 1.17
CA PHE A 24 -3.52 -9.74 1.16
C PHE A 24 -4.36 -9.85 -0.11
N ALA A 25 -4.98 -8.75 -0.53
CA ALA A 25 -5.73 -8.70 -1.79
C ALA A 25 -4.82 -9.00 -2.98
N TRP A 26 -3.59 -8.48 -2.99
CA TRP A 26 -2.63 -8.73 -4.06
C TRP A 26 -2.21 -10.20 -4.13
N ILE A 27 -1.91 -10.82 -2.98
CA ILE A 27 -1.57 -12.24 -2.90
C ILE A 27 -2.76 -13.10 -3.39
N TRP A 28 -3.98 -12.77 -2.98
CA TRP A 28 -5.18 -13.47 -3.47
C TRP A 28 -5.28 -13.38 -5.00
N VAL A 29 -5.20 -12.17 -5.57
CA VAL A 29 -5.24 -11.99 -7.02
C VAL A 29 -4.14 -12.81 -7.68
N PHE A 30 -2.93 -12.78 -7.13
CA PHE A 30 -1.78 -13.53 -7.63
C PHE A 30 -1.99 -15.05 -7.62
N THR A 31 -2.56 -15.63 -6.57
CA THR A 31 -2.77 -17.08 -6.52
C THR A 31 -3.97 -17.50 -7.39
N SER A 32 -5.08 -16.77 -7.29
CA SER A 32 -6.29 -17.09 -8.03
C SER A 32 -6.15 -16.94 -9.55
N LEU A 33 -5.32 -15.99 -10.00
CA LEU A 33 -5.06 -15.80 -11.43
C LEU A 33 -4.04 -16.82 -11.94
N TYR A 34 -3.11 -17.28 -11.09
CA TYR A 34 -2.16 -18.33 -11.45
C TYR A 34 -2.87 -19.63 -11.83
N ASP A 35 -3.88 -20.05 -11.06
CA ASP A 35 -4.65 -21.26 -11.32
C ASP A 35 -5.41 -21.27 -12.66
N ARG A 36 -5.59 -20.09 -13.28
CA ARG A 36 -6.29 -19.94 -14.55
C ARG A 36 -5.34 -19.85 -15.75
N LEU A 37 -4.03 -19.83 -15.54
CA LEU A 37 -3.06 -19.67 -16.63
C LEU A 37 -2.87 -21.00 -17.36
N PRO A 38 -2.80 -20.98 -18.71
CA PRO A 38 -2.45 -22.16 -19.47
C PRO A 38 -1.00 -22.60 -19.17
N PRO A 39 -0.67 -23.90 -19.31
CA PRO A 39 0.65 -24.43 -19.03
C PRO A 39 1.67 -24.01 -20.12
N ASN A 40 2.05 -22.73 -20.12
CA ASN A 40 3.00 -22.15 -21.06
C ASN A 40 4.06 -21.34 -20.31
N ARG A 41 5.34 -21.63 -20.57
CA ARG A 41 6.48 -20.98 -19.92
C ARG A 41 6.55 -19.48 -20.19
N LEU A 42 6.23 -19.04 -21.41
CA LEU A 42 6.22 -17.61 -21.76
C LEU A 42 5.13 -16.85 -21.00
N VAL A 43 3.95 -17.46 -20.87
CA VAL A 43 2.82 -16.87 -20.15
C VAL A 43 3.14 -16.73 -18.67
N HIS A 44 3.70 -17.77 -18.04
CA HIS A 44 4.16 -17.68 -16.66
C HIS A 44 5.24 -16.61 -16.48
N LEU A 45 6.23 -16.51 -17.38
CA LEU A 45 7.28 -15.51 -17.29
C LEU A 45 6.71 -14.08 -17.30
N VAL A 46 5.87 -13.78 -18.29
CA VAL A 46 5.21 -12.46 -18.39
C VAL A 46 4.33 -12.20 -17.17
N TYR A 47 3.61 -13.21 -16.69
CA TYR A 47 2.78 -13.12 -15.49
C TYR A 47 3.58 -12.75 -14.24
N PHE A 48 4.68 -13.46 -13.97
CA PHE A 48 5.55 -13.19 -12.82
C PHE A 48 6.17 -11.79 -12.90
N VAL A 49 6.62 -11.36 -14.08
CA VAL A 49 7.19 -10.02 -14.27
C VAL A 49 6.11 -8.95 -14.08
N ALA A 50 4.94 -9.10 -14.72
CA ALA A 50 3.88 -8.10 -14.68
C ALA A 50 3.27 -7.96 -13.28
N LEU A 51 2.91 -9.05 -12.61
CA LEU A 51 2.36 -8.97 -11.25
C LEU A 51 3.44 -8.69 -10.20
N GLY A 52 4.65 -9.19 -10.40
CA GLY A 52 5.80 -8.95 -9.54
C GLY A 52 6.34 -7.52 -9.60
N MET A 53 6.09 -6.78 -10.68
CA MET A 53 6.35 -5.34 -10.76
C MET A 53 5.08 -4.51 -10.48
N GLY A 54 3.90 -5.04 -10.82
CA GLY A 54 2.62 -4.34 -10.74
C GLY A 54 2.12 -4.07 -9.32
N TRP A 55 2.63 -4.77 -8.30
CA TRP A 55 2.20 -4.57 -6.90
C TRP A 55 2.47 -3.16 -6.36
N VAL A 56 3.35 -2.40 -7.02
CA VAL A 56 3.66 -1.03 -6.64
C VAL A 56 2.49 -0.08 -6.92
N LEU A 57 1.66 -0.36 -7.93
CA LEU A 57 0.47 0.43 -8.28
C LEU A 57 -0.51 0.64 -7.11
N PRO A 58 -0.94 -0.41 -6.38
CA PRO A 58 -1.82 -0.23 -5.23
C PRO A 58 -1.11 0.30 -3.98
N VAL A 59 0.23 0.17 -3.90
CA VAL A 59 1.02 0.61 -2.74
C VAL A 59 1.33 2.12 -2.78
N ILE A 60 1.66 2.69 -3.95
CA ILE A 60 1.95 4.13 -4.12
C ILE A 60 0.85 5.05 -3.56
N PRO A 61 -0.44 4.93 -3.95
CA PRO A 61 -1.48 5.85 -3.48
C PRO A 61 -1.64 5.77 -1.97
N LEU A 62 -1.42 4.59 -1.39
CA LEU A 62 -1.53 4.36 0.03
C LEU A 62 -0.37 5.01 0.81
N ILE A 63 0.87 4.86 0.34
CA ILE A 63 2.04 5.54 0.92
C ILE A 63 1.89 7.06 0.78
N SER A 64 1.43 7.57 -0.37
CA SER A 64 1.19 9.00 -0.59
C SER A 64 0.14 9.56 0.37
N TRP A 65 -0.92 8.80 0.64
CA TRP A 65 -1.95 9.15 1.62
C TRP A 65 -1.39 9.21 3.04
N MET A 66 -0.54 8.25 3.42
CA MET A 66 0.16 8.27 4.71
C MET A 66 1.12 9.46 4.81
N GLY A 67 1.89 9.75 3.76
CA GLY A 67 2.85 10.86 3.72
C GLY A 67 2.20 12.25 3.79
N LYS A 68 1.00 12.43 3.21
CA LYS A 68 0.24 13.70 3.34
C LYS A 68 -0.15 14.03 4.78
N ALA A 69 -0.18 13.05 5.69
CA ALA A 69 -0.48 13.27 7.10
C ALA A 69 0.71 13.85 7.89
N ASP A 70 1.93 13.81 7.33
CA ASP A 70 3.16 14.29 7.98
C ASP A 70 3.48 15.76 7.63
N LYS A 71 2.48 16.59 7.28
CA LYS A 71 2.72 18.04 7.15
C LYS A 71 3.25 18.58 8.49
N PRO A 72 4.49 19.12 8.53
CA PRO A 72 5.00 19.75 9.73
C PRO A 72 4.08 20.90 10.09
N LEU A 73 3.68 20.99 11.35
CA LEU A 73 3.19 22.26 11.88
C LEU A 73 4.36 23.24 11.69
N ASP A 74 4.10 24.35 10.99
CA ASP A 74 5.04 25.45 10.83
C ASP A 74 5.44 25.96 12.23
N VAL A 75 6.59 25.48 12.72
CA VAL A 75 7.23 25.98 13.93
C VAL A 75 8.16 27.11 13.48
N GLY A 76 7.58 28.27 13.15
CA GLY A 76 8.38 29.48 12.96
C GLY A 76 7.90 30.48 11.92
N GLN A 77 6.65 30.94 11.99
CA GLN A 77 6.38 32.34 11.67
C GLN A 77 6.62 33.14 12.96
N ARG A 78 7.86 33.63 13.09
CA ARG A 78 8.26 34.64 14.08
C ARG A 78 7.62 35.97 13.75
#